data_AF-A0A5C7WCA8-F1
#
_entry.id   AF-A0A5C7WCA8-F1
#
_cell.length_a   1.000
_cell.length_b   1.000
_cell.length_c   1.000
_cell.angle_alpha   90.00
_cell.angle_beta   90.00
_cell.angle_gamma   90.00
#
_symmetry.space_group_name_H-M   'P 1'
#
loop_
_entity.id
_entity.type
_entity.pdbx_description
1 polymer ?
#
loop_
_entity_poly.entity_id
_entity_poly.type
_entity_poly.pdbx_seq_one_letter_code
_entity_poly.pdbx_strand_id
1 'polypeptide(L)'
;MKDTKLLDETLISLLRMPEAERTAEVISSHLALATTAAGLKQDSSTGLQLEHMKLAGAVARLAGDMGEGFTHRTTLRLGPDLQGTELFASIEAVGKSEIRFTGFGCSAERVLAQLRNAISQHGQALSATQQQGKARWGDRNPLRLLPREAKRA
;
A
#
# COMPACT_ATOMS: atom_id res chain seq x y z
N MET A 1 29.42 23.23 -12.52
CA MET A 1 28.60 24.47 -12.47
C MET A 1 27.17 24.06 -12.80
N LYS A 2 26.18 24.42 -11.98
CA LYS A 2 24.79 24.02 -12.15
C LYS A 2 24.17 24.79 -13.33
N ASP A 3 23.60 24.11 -14.30
CA ASP A 3 22.83 24.70 -15.40
C ASP A 3 21.33 24.50 -15.12
N THR A 4 20.75 25.45 -14.41
CA THR A 4 19.33 25.43 -14.03
C THR A 4 18.38 25.51 -15.22
N LYS A 5 18.77 26.18 -16.31
CA LYS A 5 17.90 26.29 -17.49
C LYS A 5 17.78 24.94 -18.19
N LEU A 6 18.92 24.28 -18.42
CA LEU A 6 18.95 22.95 -19.01
C LEU A 6 18.20 21.93 -18.15
N LEU A 7 18.35 21.99 -16.82
CA LEU A 7 17.60 21.15 -15.89
C LEU A 7 16.08 21.32 -16.08
N ASP A 8 15.59 22.56 -16.03
CA ASP A 8 14.16 22.85 -16.11
C ASP A 8 13.58 22.46 -17.48
N GLU A 9 14.28 22.77 -18.57
CA GLU A 9 13.88 22.40 -19.94
C GLU A 9 13.79 20.88 -20.11
N THR A 10 14.78 20.14 -19.57
CA THR A 10 14.82 18.68 -19.69
C THR A 10 13.68 18.02 -18.91
N LEU A 11 13.39 18.48 -17.69
CA LEU A 11 12.30 17.95 -16.88
C LEU A 11 10.93 18.28 -17.48
N ILE A 12 10.73 19.51 -17.94
CA ILE A 12 9.47 19.94 -18.57
C ILE A 12 9.24 19.17 -19.87
N SER A 13 10.29 18.96 -20.68
CA SER A 13 10.19 18.20 -21.92
C SER A 13 9.74 16.76 -21.65
N LEU A 14 10.36 16.09 -20.68
CA LEU A 14 9.96 14.74 -20.27
C LEU A 14 8.49 14.66 -19.80
N LEU A 15 8.03 15.64 -19.01
CA LEU A 15 6.66 15.69 -18.50
C LEU A 15 5.62 16.00 -19.58
N ARG A 16 6.00 16.70 -20.66
CA ARG A 16 5.11 17.06 -21.78
C ARG A 16 5.05 15.99 -22.86
N MET A 17 6.00 15.06 -22.89
CA MET A 17 6.06 13.98 -23.88
C MET A 17 4.79 13.10 -23.84
N PRO A 18 4.23 12.64 -24.97
CA PRO A 18 3.11 11.71 -25.01
C PRO A 18 3.44 10.37 -24.32
N GLU A 19 2.46 9.72 -23.69
CA GLU A 19 2.68 8.46 -22.95
C GLU A 19 3.28 7.35 -23.82
N ALA A 20 2.85 7.25 -25.07
CA ALA A 20 3.36 6.25 -26.03
C ALA A 20 4.86 6.40 -26.33
N GLU A 21 5.43 7.58 -26.10
CA GLU A 21 6.84 7.90 -26.38
C GLU A 21 7.72 7.83 -25.11
N ARG A 22 7.11 7.74 -23.92
CA ARG A 22 7.83 7.64 -22.63
C ARG A 22 8.36 6.24 -22.37
N THR A 23 9.27 5.78 -23.22
CA THR A 23 9.96 4.50 -23.02
C THR A 23 10.96 4.60 -21.87
N ALA A 24 11.35 3.46 -21.29
CA ALA A 24 12.34 3.41 -20.21
C ALA A 24 13.68 4.03 -20.60
N GLU A 25 14.11 3.86 -21.87
CA GLU A 25 15.34 4.41 -22.42
C GLU A 25 15.29 5.94 -22.50
N VAL A 26 14.16 6.48 -23.00
CA VAL A 26 13.97 7.93 -23.12
C VAL A 26 13.91 8.59 -21.74
N ILE A 27 13.19 7.99 -20.80
CA ILE A 27 13.14 8.46 -19.41
C ILE A 27 14.55 8.46 -18.79
N SER A 28 15.30 7.37 -18.95
CA SER A 28 16.66 7.25 -18.41
C SER A 28 17.59 8.33 -18.98
N SER A 29 17.54 8.56 -20.28
CA SER A 29 18.34 9.60 -20.96
C SER A 29 18.05 11.00 -20.43
N HIS A 30 16.76 11.36 -20.31
CA HIS A 30 16.36 12.68 -19.78
C HIS A 30 16.75 12.86 -18.31
N LEU A 31 16.62 11.82 -17.49
CA LEU A 31 17.05 11.87 -16.09
C LEU A 31 18.57 12.00 -15.95
N ALA A 32 19.35 11.33 -16.81
CA ALA A 32 20.82 11.47 -16.82
C ALA A 32 21.26 12.90 -17.20
N LEU A 33 20.61 13.50 -18.20
CA LEU A 33 20.83 14.90 -18.58
C LEU A 33 20.45 15.87 -17.46
N ALA A 34 19.29 15.69 -16.84
CA ALA A 34 18.85 16.50 -15.70
C ALA A 34 19.83 16.40 -14.51
N THR A 35 20.30 15.19 -14.20
CA THR A 35 21.26 14.93 -13.12
C THR A 35 22.60 15.64 -13.39
N THR A 36 23.07 15.58 -14.63
CA THR A 36 24.29 16.27 -15.08
C THR A 36 24.13 17.79 -15.01
N ALA A 37 23.02 18.33 -15.51
CA ALA A 37 22.71 19.77 -15.47
C ALA A 37 22.61 20.29 -14.03
N ALA A 38 22.06 19.48 -13.11
CA ALA A 38 21.98 19.79 -11.69
C ALA A 38 23.34 19.72 -10.97
N GLY A 39 24.39 19.21 -11.62
CA GLY A 39 25.70 18.98 -11.01
C GLY A 39 25.67 17.86 -9.96
N LEU A 40 24.71 16.95 -10.06
CA LEU A 40 24.55 15.84 -9.14
C LEU A 40 25.40 14.66 -9.62
N LYS A 41 26.04 13.96 -8.69
CA LYS A 41 26.63 12.65 -9.00
C LYS A 41 25.51 11.62 -9.03
N GLN A 42 25.39 10.93 -10.15
CA GLN A 42 24.52 9.77 -10.28
C GLN A 42 25.27 8.58 -9.67
N ASP A 43 25.43 8.57 -8.36
CA ASP A 43 25.92 7.37 -7.69
C ASP A 43 24.88 6.28 -7.90
N SER A 44 25.31 5.11 -8.39
CA SER A 44 24.40 3.99 -8.61
C SER A 44 23.77 3.64 -7.27
N SER A 45 22.43 3.68 -7.22
CA SER A 45 21.71 3.23 -6.04
C SER A 45 22.12 1.78 -5.78
N THR A 46 22.52 1.49 -4.55
CA THR A 46 22.77 0.11 -4.12
C THR A 46 21.51 -0.73 -4.38
N GLY A 47 21.65 -2.03 -4.65
CA GLY A 47 20.50 -2.90 -4.88
C GLY A 47 19.45 -2.80 -3.77
N LEU A 48 19.89 -2.53 -2.55
CA LEU A 48 19.05 -2.29 -1.39
C LEU A 48 18.26 -0.97 -1.44
N GLN A 49 18.89 0.12 -1.87
CA GLN A 49 18.19 1.39 -2.10
C GLN A 49 17.13 1.24 -3.19
N LEU A 50 17.42 0.47 -4.24
CA LEU A 50 16.44 0.15 -5.29
C LEU A 50 15.26 -0.64 -4.74
N GLU A 51 15.49 -1.67 -3.92
CA GLU A 51 14.41 -2.42 -3.27
C GLU A 51 13.58 -1.55 -2.32
N HIS A 52 14.21 -0.64 -1.56
CA HIS A 52 13.49 0.31 -0.72
C HIS A 52 12.63 1.28 -1.53
N MET A 53 13.14 1.81 -2.65
CA MET A 53 12.39 2.67 -3.56
C MET A 53 11.19 1.93 -4.19
N LYS A 54 11.39 0.68 -4.65
CA LYS A 54 10.31 -0.17 -5.15
C LYS A 54 9.23 -0.37 -4.09
N LEU A 55 9.63 -0.68 -2.86
CA LEU A 55 8.70 -0.86 -1.74
C LEU A 55 7.94 0.43 -1.42
N ALA A 56 8.62 1.58 -1.37
CA ALA A 56 8.02 2.88 -1.11
C ALA A 56 6.94 3.23 -2.15
N GLY A 57 7.25 3.09 -3.44
CA GLY A 57 6.29 3.36 -4.52
C GLY A 57 5.10 2.41 -4.49
N ALA A 58 5.33 1.11 -4.27
CA ALA A 58 4.26 0.12 -4.22
C ALA A 58 3.33 0.32 -3.01
N VAL A 59 3.88 0.66 -1.84
CA VAL A 59 3.10 0.93 -0.63
C VAL A 59 2.31 2.24 -0.76
N ALA A 60 2.90 3.28 -1.36
CA ALA A 60 2.20 4.53 -1.63
C ALA A 60 1.00 4.31 -2.55
N ARG A 61 1.17 3.53 -3.63
CA ARG A 61 0.07 3.15 -4.53
C ARG A 61 -1.00 2.35 -3.79
N LEU A 62 -0.59 1.36 -3.00
CA LEU A 62 -1.52 0.52 -2.24
C LEU A 62 -2.33 1.33 -1.22
N ALA A 63 -1.71 2.28 -0.54
CA ALA A 63 -2.40 3.20 0.37
C ALA A 63 -3.38 4.12 -0.40
N GLY A 64 -2.99 4.59 -1.58
CA GLY A 64 -3.88 5.34 -2.47
C GLY A 64 -5.11 4.55 -2.92
N ASP A 65 -4.93 3.27 -3.26
CA ASP A 65 -6.02 2.35 -3.63
C ASP A 65 -6.97 2.07 -2.44
N MET A 66 -6.50 2.23 -1.20
CA MET A 66 -7.31 2.05 0.02
C MET A 66 -8.16 3.29 0.39
N GLY A 67 -7.92 4.43 -0.25
CA GLY A 67 -8.68 5.67 -0.04
C GLY A 67 -8.12 6.62 1.01
N GLU A 68 -8.89 7.66 1.33
CA GLU A 68 -8.47 8.71 2.28
C GLU A 68 -8.41 8.19 3.73
N GLY A 69 -7.49 8.76 4.52
CA GLY A 69 -7.33 8.44 5.95
C GLY A 69 -6.28 7.36 6.26
N PHE A 70 -5.68 6.74 5.24
CA PHE A 70 -4.55 5.82 5.42
C PHE A 70 -3.22 6.57 5.38
N THR A 71 -2.39 6.31 6.38
CA THR A 71 -0.99 6.74 6.39
C THR A 71 -0.10 5.56 6.06
N HIS A 72 0.98 5.82 5.34
CA HIS A 72 1.95 4.78 5.02
C HIS A 72 3.36 5.22 5.37
N ARG A 73 4.17 4.25 5.80
CA ARG A 73 5.58 4.45 6.11
C ARG A 73 6.38 3.27 5.61
N THR A 74 7.46 3.55 4.89
CA THR A 74 8.50 2.57 4.60
C THR A 74 9.78 2.96 5.33
N THR A 75 10.55 1.99 5.80
CA THR A 75 11.82 2.24 6.50
C THR A 75 12.81 1.14 6.17
N LEU A 76 14.07 1.54 6.01
CA LEU A 76 15.20 0.63 5.84
C LEU A 76 15.91 0.48 7.19
N ARG A 77 16.01 -0.74 7.72
CA ARG A 77 16.67 -1.02 9.01
C ARG A 77 17.99 -1.76 8.78
N LEU A 78 19.06 -1.25 9.39
CA LEU A 78 20.41 -1.82 9.39
C LEU A 78 20.80 -2.10 10.84
N GLY A 79 21.25 -3.31 11.16
CA GLY A 79 21.65 -3.65 12.52
C GLY A 79 22.36 -5.02 12.62
N PRO A 80 23.24 -5.21 13.62
CA PRO A 80 24.03 -6.43 13.79
C PRO A 80 23.20 -7.66 14.21
N ASP A 81 22.04 -7.45 14.86
CA ASP A 81 21.15 -8.52 15.35
C ASP A 81 19.99 -8.85 14.40
N LEU A 82 19.96 -8.18 13.24
CA LEU A 82 19.07 -8.55 12.15
C LEU A 82 19.75 -9.67 11.34
N GLN A 83 18.99 -10.57 10.71
CA GLN A 83 19.55 -11.45 9.67
C GLN A 83 19.94 -10.62 8.43
N GLY A 84 20.90 -9.71 8.57
CA GLY A 84 21.29 -8.72 7.56
C GLY A 84 20.41 -7.47 7.57
N THR A 85 19.97 -7.06 6.38
CA THR A 85 19.19 -5.82 6.18
C THR A 85 17.71 -6.13 6.05
N GLU A 86 16.87 -5.37 6.76
CA GLU A 86 15.42 -5.59 6.80
C GLU A 86 14.66 -4.35 6.28
N LEU A 87 13.87 -4.56 5.23
CA LEU A 87 12.88 -3.60 4.75
C LEU A 87 11.62 -3.72 5.60
N PHE A 88 11.09 -2.57 5.98
CA PHE A 88 9.87 -2.43 6.74
C PHE A 88 8.87 -1.59 5.97
N ALA A 89 7.61 -2.02 5.99
CA ALA A 89 6.49 -1.19 5.57
C ALA A 89 5.33 -1.34 6.55
N SER A 90 4.68 -0.22 6.86
CA SER A 90 3.45 -0.16 7.64
C SER A 90 2.41 0.70 6.92
N ILE A 91 1.16 0.24 6.94
CA ILE A 91 -0.03 0.98 6.50
C ILE A 91 -0.95 1.06 7.71
N GLU A 92 -1.25 2.27 8.19
CA GLU A 92 -1.99 2.48 9.44
C GLU A 92 -3.18 3.43 9.24
N ALA A 93 -4.26 3.16 9.98
CA ALA A 93 -5.38 4.05 10.24
C ALA A 93 -5.81 3.89 11.71
N VAL A 94 -5.39 4.85 12.55
CA VAL A 94 -5.57 4.80 14.01
C VAL A 94 -6.69 5.74 14.44
N GLY A 95 -7.85 5.14 14.63
CA GLY A 95 -9.15 5.72 14.96
C GLY A 95 -10.26 4.67 14.75
N LYS A 96 -11.42 4.81 15.43
CA LYS A 96 -12.41 3.73 15.69
C LYS A 96 -12.84 2.97 14.40
N SER A 97 -12.38 1.78 14.08
CA SER A 97 -11.44 0.86 14.74
C SER A 97 -10.91 -0.14 13.71
N GLU A 98 -9.65 -0.53 13.65
CA GLU A 98 -8.37 0.16 13.72
C GLU A 98 -7.54 -0.67 12.73
N ILE A 99 -6.93 -0.06 11.72
CA ILE A 99 -6.28 -0.85 10.67
C ILE A 99 -4.80 -0.59 10.73
N ARG A 100 -3.99 -1.64 10.92
CA ARG A 100 -2.54 -1.54 10.84
C ARG A 100 -1.99 -2.80 10.20
N PHE A 101 -1.37 -2.68 9.05
CA PHE A 101 -0.71 -3.79 8.38
C PHE A 101 0.78 -3.53 8.31
N THR A 102 1.57 -4.46 8.83
CA THR A 102 3.02 -4.36 8.92
C THR A 102 3.65 -5.55 8.20
N GLY A 103 4.71 -5.28 7.44
CA GLY A 103 5.50 -6.30 6.76
C GLY A 103 7.00 -6.08 6.92
N PHE A 104 7.74 -7.19 6.98
CA PHE A 104 9.19 -7.22 7.12
C PHE A 104 9.82 -8.19 6.11
N GLY A 105 10.97 -7.83 5.54
CA GLY A 105 11.68 -8.74 4.65
C GLY A 105 12.92 -8.14 4.00
N CYS A 106 13.72 -8.98 3.37
CA CYS A 106 14.93 -8.57 2.65
C CYS A 106 14.67 -8.09 1.20
N SER A 107 13.43 -8.19 0.70
CA SER A 107 13.03 -7.72 -0.63
C SER A 107 11.67 -7.03 -0.60
N ALA A 108 11.41 -6.13 -1.55
CA ALA A 108 10.12 -5.45 -1.67
C ALA A 108 8.99 -6.46 -1.91
N GLU A 109 9.23 -7.47 -2.74
CA GLU A 109 8.27 -8.53 -3.06
C GLU A 109 7.80 -9.27 -1.81
N ARG A 110 8.73 -9.66 -0.93
CA ARG A 110 8.42 -10.39 0.31
C ARG A 110 7.58 -9.54 1.27
N VAL A 111 7.92 -8.25 1.41
CA VAL A 111 7.15 -7.32 2.25
C VAL A 111 5.75 -7.09 1.67
N LEU A 112 5.64 -6.89 0.36
CA LEU A 112 4.36 -6.70 -0.32
C LEU A 112 3.46 -7.92 -0.26
N ALA A 113 4.02 -9.13 -0.37
CA ALA A 113 3.26 -10.37 -0.20
C ALA A 113 2.65 -10.46 1.20
N GLN A 114 3.40 -10.10 2.25
CA GLN A 114 2.89 -10.05 3.62
C GLN A 114 1.77 -9.01 3.77
N LEU A 115 1.96 -7.80 3.25
CA LEU A 115 0.94 -6.75 3.32
C LEU A 115 -0.33 -7.15 2.57
N ARG A 116 -0.23 -7.70 1.35
CA ARG A 116 -1.38 -8.17 0.58
C ARG A 116 -2.15 -9.27 1.30
N ASN A 117 -1.44 -10.20 1.93
CA ASN A 117 -2.05 -11.26 2.72
C ASN A 117 -2.76 -10.70 3.97
N ALA A 118 -2.16 -9.73 4.66
CA ALA A 118 -2.78 -9.11 5.83
C ALA A 118 -4.03 -8.28 5.45
N ILE A 119 -3.98 -7.55 4.34
CA ILE A 119 -5.10 -6.80 3.79
C ILE A 119 -6.25 -7.74 3.39
N SER A 120 -5.96 -8.83 2.69
CA SER A 120 -6.99 -9.79 2.25
C SER A 120 -7.67 -10.47 3.44
N GLN A 121 -6.90 -10.86 4.46
CA GLN A 121 -7.42 -11.43 5.70
C GLN A 121 -8.35 -10.45 6.44
N HIS A 122 -7.99 -9.17 6.47
CA HIS A 122 -8.86 -8.15 7.06
C HIS A 122 -10.15 -7.94 6.28
N GLY A 123 -10.09 -7.87 4.95
CA GLY A 123 -11.28 -7.79 4.10
C GLY A 123 -12.22 -8.99 4.27
N GLN A 124 -11.67 -10.20 4.46
CA GLN A 124 -12.45 -11.41 4.75
C GLN A 124 -13.08 -11.37 6.15
N ALA A 125 -12.36 -10.89 7.17
CA ALA A 125 -12.87 -10.78 8.54
C ALA A 125 -14.05 -9.78 8.66
N LEU A 126 -13.99 -8.66 7.93
CA LEU A 126 -15.10 -7.70 7.85
C LEU A 126 -16.35 -8.34 7.22
N SER A 127 -16.17 -9.16 6.18
CA SER A 127 -17.26 -9.86 5.47
C SER A 127 -17.92 -10.94 6.34
N ALA A 128 -17.14 -11.67 7.15
CA ALA A 128 -17.66 -12.70 8.05
C ALA A 128 -18.47 -12.12 9.23
N THR A 129 -18.05 -10.96 9.75
CA THR A 129 -18.72 -10.29 10.87
C THR A 129 -20.10 -9.74 10.46
N GLN A 130 -20.26 -9.29 9.22
CA GLN A 130 -21.57 -8.86 8.68
C GLN A 130 -22.57 -10.00 8.49
N GLN A 131 -22.12 -11.24 8.24
CA GLN A 131 -23.01 -12.39 8.08
C GLN A 131 -23.57 -12.90 9.43
N GLN A 132 -22.84 -12.75 10.54
CA GLN A 132 -23.32 -13.16 11.87
C GLN A 132 -24.40 -12.22 12.44
N GLY A 133 -24.41 -10.93 12.07
CA GLY A 133 -25.44 -9.98 12.52
C GLY A 133 -26.85 -10.23 12.00
N LYS A 134 -27.01 -11.04 10.95
CA LYS A 134 -28.33 -11.41 10.38
C LYS A 134 -28.83 -12.80 10.79
N ALA A 135 -28.04 -13.58 11.52
CA ALA A 135 -28.45 -14.91 11.95
C ALA A 135 -28.94 -14.91 13.40
N ARG A 136 -30.27 -15.11 13.55
CA ARG A 136 -31.00 -15.49 14.79
C ARG A 136 -31.52 -14.36 15.68
N TRP A 137 -32.42 -13.54 15.14
CA TRP A 137 -33.66 -13.23 15.86
C TRP A 137 -34.78 -14.07 15.28
N GLY A 138 -34.72 -15.38 15.56
CA GLY A 138 -35.83 -16.28 15.29
C GLY A 138 -36.99 -15.89 16.20
N ASP A 139 -37.94 -15.15 15.63
CA ASP A 139 -39.39 -15.28 15.83
C ASP A 139 -39.83 -15.71 17.25
N ARG A 140 -39.35 -15.02 18.30
CA ARG A 140 -39.84 -15.19 19.68
C ARG A 140 -41.14 -14.43 19.84
N ASN A 141 -42.18 -14.85 19.12
CA ASN A 141 -43.54 -14.40 19.37
C ASN A 141 -44.14 -15.22 20.52
N PRO A 142 -44.28 -14.66 21.73
CA PRO A 142 -44.75 -15.40 22.91
C PRO A 142 -46.20 -15.90 22.78
N LEU A 143 -46.96 -15.41 21.79
CA LEU A 143 -48.35 -15.80 21.53
C LEU A 143 -48.49 -17.18 20.87
N ARG A 144 -47.41 -17.77 20.34
CA ARG A 144 -47.42 -19.14 19.77
C ARG A 144 -47.30 -20.25 20.82
N LEU A 145 -46.93 -19.92 22.06
CA LEU A 145 -46.79 -20.87 23.17
C LEU A 145 -48.09 -21.04 23.98
N LEU A 146 -49.15 -20.29 23.64
CA LEU A 146 -50.43 -20.42 24.31
C LEU A 146 -51.21 -21.62 23.73
N PRO A 147 -51.83 -22.46 24.59
CA PRO A 147 -52.66 -23.57 24.15
C PRO A 147 -53.78 -23.04 23.24
N ARG A 148 -53.84 -23.53 22.01
CA ARG A 148 -54.97 -23.23 21.12
C ARG A 148 -56.15 -24.08 21.60
N GLU A 149 -57.12 -23.45 22.25
CA GLU A 149 -58.40 -24.11 22.52
C GLU A 149 -59.05 -24.48 21.19
N ALA A 150 -59.42 -25.76 21.06
CA ALA A 150 -60.20 -26.25 19.94
C ALA A 150 -61.57 -25.56 19.98
N LYS A 151 -61.89 -24.79 18.94
CA LYS A 151 -63.26 -24.29 18.71
C LYS A 151 -64.22 -25.47 18.81
N ARG A 152 -65.03 -25.50 19.87
CA ARG A 152 -66.21 -26.35 19.96
C ARG A 152 -67.33 -25.70 19.14
N ALA A 153 -67.85 -26.49 18.20
CA ALA A 153 -69.07 -26.37 17.41
C ALA A 153 -69.28 -25.07 16.61
#